data_AF-A0AAQ2T0H2-F1
#
_entry.id   AF-A0AAQ2T0H2-F1
#
_cell.length_a   1.000
_cell.length_b   1.000
_cell.length_c   1.000
_cell.angle_alpha   90.00
_cell.angle_beta   90.00
_cell.angle_gamma   90.00
#
_symmetry.space_group_name_H-M   'P 1'
#
loop_
_entity.id
_entity.type
_entity.pdbx_description
1 polymer ?
#
loop_
_entity_poly.entity_id
_entity_poly.type
_entity_poly.pdbx_seq_one_letter_code
_entity_poly.pdbx_strand_id
1 'polypeptide(L)'
;MQPISTANIHEYHSTFNSYDGTAMFYRYWLTDKSEHVYDHDGDRDDLKIIVMLHRGHEHSQRLTDIAHAFVKQGYQVFAWDARGNGRSGGERDHAESFGQLVRDLDEFLKVIKAQTHANDEQIVLIASSLGAVIASAYVHDYAPNIRGMILGTPALAIRLYVPFALPALKVAKKLGVMSRVSSYVKAQVLTHDKEAQSQYHADKLISSSISRDLLIDSLQTGVRLLDDAGAITIPTMILCAGQDYVVDKEAIRTFYDRIRSPIKRWAYYPKSFHAIFHEVNKQDVFADCLAFTDELFASPPQTVDLTSAHNPTTHAQSFSKDKVDTLMAKGFNPSFAMTKFMIERFGHVSDGVSAGVTHGFDSGVSLDKVYQNEPRGKFGVGKLIDNFYLNNIGWRGIRIRKAHLLELAEIAIDKHLNAHPDKQPIKLLDVASGNGYYAFELLHKYPALTATLRDYDSHNVSVMKDKAVKQGLSPRATISQQDAFCADSYHSSDNDIAIVSGLFELFSDNTLIQTALSGMHRELSDGGYLLYTNQPWHPEQEFIGKTLNSHQGTDWVMRCRSQAEIDQLVAQAGFKRIDMRIDEFGIFSVSLAVKLPTQP
;
A
#
# COMPACT_ATOMS: atom_id res chain seq x y z
N MET A 1 -0.91 32.25 -28.17
CA MET A 1 -2.09 31.39 -28.34
C MET A 1 -1.92 30.60 -29.62
N GLN A 2 -1.53 29.32 -29.53
CA GLN A 2 -1.69 28.43 -30.68
C GLN A 2 -3.19 28.14 -30.86
N PRO A 3 -3.69 27.97 -32.09
CA PRO A 3 -5.11 27.71 -32.32
C PRO A 3 -5.51 26.40 -31.62
N ILE A 4 -6.63 26.43 -30.89
CA ILE A 4 -7.26 25.26 -30.30
C ILE A 4 -7.58 24.31 -31.46
N SER A 5 -6.80 23.24 -31.60
CA SER A 5 -6.99 22.22 -32.61
C SER A 5 -8.41 21.66 -32.47
N THR A 6 -9.20 21.73 -33.54
CA THR A 6 -10.49 21.04 -33.69
C THR A 6 -10.27 19.54 -33.89
N ALA A 7 -9.44 18.91 -33.04
CA ALA A 7 -9.23 17.47 -33.09
C ALA A 7 -10.50 16.77 -32.63
N ASN A 8 -10.94 15.75 -33.38
CA ASN A 8 -12.03 14.92 -32.91
C ASN A 8 -11.56 14.13 -31.69
N ILE A 9 -12.43 14.03 -30.68
CA ILE A 9 -12.20 13.19 -29.51
C ILE A 9 -12.87 11.86 -29.78
N HIS A 10 -12.08 10.79 -29.73
CA HIS A 10 -12.56 9.43 -29.85
C HIS A 10 -12.67 8.81 -28.47
N GLU A 11 -13.84 8.25 -28.17
CA GLU A 11 -14.08 7.47 -26.95
C GLU A 11 -14.01 5.98 -27.27
N TYR A 12 -13.23 5.26 -26.48
CA TYR A 12 -13.12 3.82 -26.53
C TYR A 12 -13.37 3.22 -25.14
N HIS A 13 -13.59 1.92 -25.11
CA HIS A 13 -13.71 1.18 -23.86
C HIS A 13 -13.13 -0.22 -23.99
N SER A 14 -12.64 -0.76 -22.89
CA SER A 14 -12.07 -2.10 -22.80
C SER A 14 -12.29 -2.68 -21.41
N THR A 15 -11.88 -3.93 -21.23
CA THR A 15 -11.98 -4.67 -19.97
C THR A 15 -10.69 -5.44 -19.73
N PHE A 16 -10.24 -5.49 -18.49
CA PHE A 16 -9.16 -6.37 -18.05
C PHE A 16 -9.63 -7.22 -16.86
N ASN A 17 -8.99 -8.35 -16.58
CA ASN A 17 -9.27 -9.11 -15.37
C ASN A 17 -8.30 -8.67 -14.27
N SER A 18 -8.83 -8.28 -13.12
CA SER A 18 -8.02 -8.01 -11.94
C SER A 18 -7.42 -9.31 -11.38
N TYR A 19 -6.58 -9.19 -10.35
CA TYR A 19 -5.81 -10.28 -9.75
C TYR A 19 -6.65 -11.49 -9.28
N ASP A 20 -7.93 -11.30 -8.99
CA ASP A 20 -8.88 -12.33 -8.55
C ASP A 20 -9.82 -12.81 -9.67
N GLY A 21 -9.56 -12.41 -10.93
CA GLY A 21 -10.38 -12.74 -12.08
C GLY A 21 -11.61 -11.85 -12.28
N THR A 22 -11.83 -10.84 -11.42
CA THR A 22 -12.94 -9.89 -11.59
C THR A 22 -12.71 -9.03 -12.83
N ALA A 23 -13.68 -9.02 -13.75
CA ALA A 23 -13.62 -8.20 -14.95
C ALA A 23 -13.82 -6.71 -14.59
N MET A 24 -12.82 -5.89 -14.88
CA MET A 24 -12.77 -4.46 -14.62
C MET A 24 -12.93 -3.70 -15.93
N PHE A 25 -13.94 -2.86 -16.01
CA PHE A 25 -14.23 -2.02 -17.16
C PHE A 25 -13.49 -0.68 -17.07
N TYR A 26 -12.99 -0.18 -18.20
CA TYR A 26 -12.45 1.16 -18.31
C TYR A 26 -12.76 1.81 -19.65
N ARG A 27 -12.81 3.14 -19.63
CA ARG A 27 -12.94 4.01 -20.81
C ARG A 27 -11.64 4.75 -21.02
N TYR A 28 -11.40 5.15 -22.26
CA TYR A 28 -10.32 6.04 -22.57
C TYR A 28 -10.68 6.96 -23.74
N TRP A 29 -10.12 8.16 -23.72
CA TRP A 29 -10.38 9.20 -24.70
C TRP A 29 -9.07 9.64 -25.32
N LEU A 30 -9.03 9.68 -26.65
CA LEU A 30 -7.87 10.00 -27.47
C LEU A 30 -8.22 11.09 -28.51
N THR A 31 -7.20 11.75 -29.05
CA THR A 31 -7.31 12.60 -30.26
C THR A 31 -6.91 11.83 -31.51
N ASP A 32 -7.27 12.34 -32.70
CA ASP A 32 -6.82 11.84 -34.02
C ASP A 32 -5.29 11.65 -34.11
N LYS A 33 -4.49 12.52 -33.46
CA LYS A 33 -3.02 12.44 -33.46
C LYS A 33 -2.46 11.34 -32.56
N SER A 34 -3.31 10.71 -31.76
CA SER A 34 -2.97 9.72 -30.74
C SER A 34 -3.71 8.38 -30.93
N GLU A 35 -4.37 8.15 -32.08
CA GLU A 35 -5.00 6.85 -32.36
C GLU A 35 -3.99 5.69 -32.35
N HIS A 36 -2.71 5.98 -32.60
CA HIS A 36 -1.60 5.02 -32.59
C HIS A 36 -0.86 4.90 -31.24
N VAL A 37 -1.48 5.26 -30.11
CA VAL A 37 -0.84 5.09 -28.77
C VAL A 37 -0.42 3.63 -28.51
N TYR A 38 -1.09 2.67 -29.15
CA TYR A 38 -0.80 1.24 -29.06
C TYR A 38 0.07 0.68 -30.20
N ASP A 39 0.31 1.45 -31.28
CA ASP A 39 0.99 0.98 -32.50
C ASP A 39 2.48 1.38 -32.55
N HIS A 40 3.09 1.72 -31.41
CA HIS A 40 4.47 2.19 -31.35
C HIS A 40 5.39 1.18 -30.66
N ASP A 41 6.48 0.80 -31.35
CA ASP A 41 7.55 -0.02 -30.80
C ASP A 41 8.59 0.89 -30.12
N GLY A 42 8.55 1.01 -28.79
CA GLY A 42 9.54 1.74 -27.98
C GLY A 42 8.97 2.66 -26.89
N ASP A 43 9.84 3.07 -25.96
CA ASP A 43 9.49 4.01 -24.88
C ASP A 43 9.10 5.38 -25.46
N ARG A 44 7.98 5.92 -24.97
CA ARG A 44 7.40 7.18 -25.45
C ARG A 44 7.54 8.27 -24.39
N ASP A 45 8.73 8.87 -24.28
CA ASP A 45 9.03 9.90 -23.26
C ASP A 45 8.14 11.16 -23.33
N ASP A 46 7.41 11.36 -24.43
CA ASP A 46 6.52 12.51 -24.66
C ASP A 46 5.08 12.31 -24.18
N LEU A 47 4.67 11.09 -23.81
CA LEU A 47 3.29 10.82 -23.39
C LEU A 47 2.95 11.49 -22.06
N LYS A 48 1.71 11.99 -21.97
CA LYS A 48 1.13 12.59 -20.77
C LYS A 48 -0.20 11.92 -20.48
N ILE A 49 -0.20 11.05 -19.49
CA ILE A 49 -1.33 10.20 -19.16
C ILE A 49 -2.08 10.76 -17.96
N ILE A 50 -3.39 10.85 -18.09
CA ILE A 50 -4.30 11.11 -16.98
C ILE A 50 -5.07 9.83 -16.68
N VAL A 51 -5.06 9.40 -15.42
CA VAL A 51 -5.88 8.28 -14.96
C VAL A 51 -6.89 8.81 -13.97
N MET A 52 -8.17 8.62 -14.27
CA MET A 52 -9.26 9.20 -13.50
C MET A 52 -10.03 8.17 -12.67
N LEU A 53 -10.36 8.57 -11.43
CA LEU A 53 -11.08 7.76 -10.46
C LEU A 53 -12.37 8.47 -10.05
N HIS A 54 -13.50 7.83 -10.34
CA HIS A 54 -14.82 8.38 -10.07
C HIS A 54 -15.17 8.35 -8.57
N ARG A 55 -16.26 9.03 -8.22
CA ARG A 55 -16.82 9.06 -6.86
C ARG A 55 -17.48 7.75 -6.49
N GLY A 56 -17.71 7.51 -5.21
CA GLY A 56 -18.54 6.37 -4.78
C GLY A 56 -19.89 6.36 -5.49
N HIS A 57 -20.42 5.17 -5.76
CA HIS A 57 -21.68 4.91 -6.48
C HIS A 57 -21.70 5.21 -7.98
N GLU A 58 -20.74 5.96 -8.52
CA GLU A 58 -20.75 6.40 -9.93
C GLU A 58 -19.92 5.48 -10.84
N HIS A 59 -19.46 5.99 -11.98
CA HIS A 59 -18.64 5.26 -12.95
C HIS A 59 -17.92 6.23 -13.90
N SER A 60 -16.97 5.70 -14.70
CA SER A 60 -16.07 6.42 -15.61
C SER A 60 -16.76 7.42 -16.53
N GLN A 61 -17.90 7.06 -17.13
CA GLN A 61 -18.61 7.91 -18.11
C GLN A 61 -19.00 9.28 -17.53
N ARG A 62 -19.20 9.40 -16.22
CA ARG A 62 -19.51 10.70 -15.62
C ARG A 62 -18.35 11.68 -15.71
N LEU A 63 -17.13 11.20 -15.87
CA LEU A 63 -15.91 12.01 -15.96
C LEU A 63 -15.62 12.52 -17.38
N THR A 64 -16.51 12.28 -18.35
CA THR A 64 -16.31 12.65 -19.76
C THR A 64 -15.98 14.13 -19.96
N ASP A 65 -16.65 15.05 -19.25
CA ASP A 65 -16.42 16.49 -19.40
C ASP A 65 -14.97 16.90 -19.06
N ILE A 66 -14.43 16.40 -17.93
CA ILE A 66 -13.05 16.67 -17.54
C ILE A 66 -12.06 15.90 -18.42
N ALA A 67 -12.39 14.68 -18.82
CA ALA A 67 -11.58 13.92 -19.78
C ALA A 67 -11.41 14.70 -21.09
N HIS A 68 -12.51 15.23 -21.65
CA HIS A 68 -12.46 16.06 -22.85
C HIS A 68 -11.63 17.33 -22.67
N ALA A 69 -11.63 17.95 -21.48
CA ALA A 69 -10.80 19.11 -21.20
C ALA A 69 -9.29 18.77 -21.30
N PHE A 70 -8.86 17.62 -20.76
CA PHE A 70 -7.49 17.13 -20.84
C PHE A 70 -7.12 16.65 -22.25
N VAL A 71 -7.99 15.88 -22.92
CA VAL A 71 -7.72 15.37 -24.28
C VAL A 71 -7.49 16.52 -25.27
N LYS A 72 -8.26 17.62 -25.14
CA LYS A 72 -8.07 18.83 -25.97
C LYS A 72 -6.70 19.49 -25.79
N GLN A 73 -6.01 19.24 -24.68
CA GLN A 73 -4.64 19.71 -24.41
C GLN A 73 -3.57 18.67 -24.78
N GLY A 74 -3.96 17.56 -25.43
CA GLY A 74 -3.03 16.54 -25.92
C GLY A 74 -2.72 15.43 -24.91
N TYR A 75 -3.45 15.34 -23.81
CA TYR A 75 -3.31 14.25 -22.83
C TYR A 75 -4.05 12.98 -23.28
N GLN A 76 -3.54 11.82 -22.86
CA GLN A 76 -4.19 10.53 -23.04
C GLN A 76 -4.94 10.22 -21.75
N VAL A 77 -6.27 10.09 -21.82
CA VAL A 77 -7.10 10.00 -20.61
C VAL A 77 -7.73 8.63 -20.49
N PHE A 78 -7.55 7.99 -19.33
CA PHE A 78 -8.13 6.71 -18.98
C PHE A 78 -8.98 6.87 -17.71
N ALA A 79 -10.11 6.20 -17.63
CA ALA A 79 -10.94 6.18 -16.42
C ALA A 79 -11.57 4.80 -16.24
N TRP A 80 -11.38 4.21 -15.07
CA TRP A 80 -12.00 2.93 -14.76
C TRP A 80 -13.40 3.06 -14.21
N ASP A 81 -14.16 1.96 -14.24
CA ASP A 81 -15.23 1.71 -13.30
C ASP A 81 -14.63 0.87 -12.15
N ALA A 82 -14.67 1.39 -10.93
CA ALA A 82 -14.21 0.64 -9.76
C ALA A 82 -15.03 -0.65 -9.57
N ARG A 83 -14.48 -1.60 -8.81
CA ARG A 83 -15.14 -2.88 -8.52
C ARG A 83 -16.53 -2.65 -7.93
N GLY A 84 -17.53 -3.37 -8.44
CA GLY A 84 -18.90 -3.21 -8.01
C GLY A 84 -19.58 -1.91 -8.46
N ASN A 85 -18.92 -1.10 -9.29
CA ASN A 85 -19.45 0.15 -9.84
C ASN A 85 -19.56 0.08 -11.37
N GLY A 86 -20.44 0.91 -11.94
CA GLY A 86 -20.59 1.01 -13.39
C GLY A 86 -20.82 -0.33 -14.08
N ARG A 87 -19.95 -0.65 -15.04
CA ARG A 87 -19.94 -1.88 -15.84
C ARG A 87 -18.91 -2.91 -15.36
N SER A 88 -18.14 -2.61 -14.31
CA SER A 88 -17.23 -3.57 -13.70
C SER A 88 -17.97 -4.67 -12.96
N GLY A 89 -17.34 -5.84 -12.86
CA GLY A 89 -17.81 -6.98 -12.10
C GLY A 89 -17.75 -6.76 -10.59
N GLY A 90 -18.08 -7.82 -9.84
CA GLY A 90 -18.21 -7.79 -8.39
C GLY A 90 -19.62 -7.44 -7.91
N GLU A 91 -19.87 -7.62 -6.61
CA GLU A 91 -21.13 -7.21 -6.00
C GLU A 91 -21.24 -5.67 -6.01
N ARG A 92 -22.45 -5.15 -6.28
CA ARG A 92 -22.71 -3.71 -6.38
C ARG A 92 -22.33 -2.94 -5.11
N ASP A 93 -21.44 -1.96 -5.25
CA ASP A 93 -20.87 -1.13 -4.16
C ASP A 93 -20.35 -1.96 -2.98
N HIS A 94 -19.63 -3.02 -3.33
CA HIS A 94 -18.99 -3.91 -2.38
C HIS A 94 -17.60 -4.30 -2.89
N ALA A 95 -16.69 -4.41 -1.92
CA ALA A 95 -15.40 -5.06 -2.03
C ALA A 95 -15.16 -5.75 -0.69
N GLU A 96 -14.37 -6.83 -0.68
CA GLU A 96 -14.09 -7.58 0.55
C GLU A 96 -13.34 -6.73 1.58
N SER A 97 -12.49 -5.83 1.08
CA SER A 97 -11.81 -4.80 1.86
C SER A 97 -11.55 -3.56 1.01
N PHE A 98 -11.24 -2.44 1.66
CA PHE A 98 -10.81 -1.24 0.93
C PHE A 98 -9.48 -1.47 0.19
N GLY A 99 -8.58 -2.30 0.75
CA GLY A 99 -7.31 -2.66 0.12
C GLY A 99 -7.46 -3.36 -1.23
N GLN A 100 -8.55 -4.09 -1.47
CA GLN A 100 -8.86 -4.68 -2.77
C GLN A 100 -9.07 -3.60 -3.85
N LEU A 101 -9.76 -2.51 -3.53
CA LEU A 101 -9.91 -1.38 -4.45
C LEU A 101 -8.56 -0.71 -4.77
N VAL A 102 -7.66 -0.64 -3.79
CA VAL A 102 -6.31 -0.10 -4.00
C VAL A 102 -5.47 -1.03 -4.88
N ARG A 103 -5.57 -2.35 -4.67
CA ARG A 103 -4.89 -3.35 -5.52
C ARG A 103 -5.45 -3.35 -6.94
N ASP A 104 -6.76 -3.21 -7.12
CA ASP A 104 -7.35 -3.07 -8.45
C ASP A 104 -6.76 -1.86 -9.19
N LEU A 105 -6.47 -0.74 -8.50
CA LEU A 105 -5.87 0.44 -9.12
C LEU A 105 -4.43 0.16 -9.56
N ASP A 106 -3.64 -0.55 -8.74
CA ASP A 106 -2.29 -0.97 -9.11
C ASP A 106 -2.32 -1.85 -10.37
N GLU A 107 -3.22 -2.82 -10.44
CA GLU A 107 -3.42 -3.66 -11.63
C GLU A 107 -3.87 -2.84 -12.85
N PHE A 108 -4.75 -1.87 -12.66
CA PHE A 108 -5.17 -0.99 -13.74
C PHE A 108 -4.01 -0.16 -14.30
N LEU A 109 -3.16 0.40 -13.43
CA LEU A 109 -1.98 1.15 -13.88
C LEU A 109 -0.94 0.24 -14.55
N LYS A 110 -0.78 -1.01 -14.10
CA LYS A 110 0.04 -2.02 -14.82
C LYS A 110 -0.50 -2.25 -16.23
N VAL A 111 -1.82 -2.39 -16.39
CA VAL A 111 -2.47 -2.55 -17.70
C VAL A 111 -2.22 -1.34 -18.60
N ILE A 112 -2.42 -0.12 -18.09
CA ILE A 112 -2.17 1.11 -18.86
C ILE A 112 -0.71 1.15 -19.32
N LYS A 113 0.25 1.00 -18.40
CA LYS A 113 1.68 1.04 -18.74
C LYS A 113 2.08 -0.03 -19.74
N ALA A 114 1.55 -1.26 -19.60
CA ALA A 114 1.83 -2.34 -20.53
C ALA A 114 1.27 -2.06 -21.93
N GLN A 115 0.12 -1.40 -22.03
CA GLN A 115 -0.48 -1.06 -23.32
C GLN A 115 0.17 0.17 -23.96
N THR A 116 0.55 1.18 -23.19
CA THR A 116 1.05 2.45 -23.73
C THR A 116 2.57 2.59 -23.71
N HIS A 117 3.30 1.61 -23.18
CA HIS A 117 4.75 1.70 -22.91
C HIS A 117 5.15 2.93 -22.09
N ALA A 118 4.27 3.37 -21.19
CA ALA A 118 4.51 4.55 -20.37
C ALA A 118 5.20 4.18 -19.05
N ASN A 119 6.02 5.10 -18.57
CA ASN A 119 6.61 5.07 -17.24
C ASN A 119 5.71 5.75 -16.21
N ASP A 120 5.93 5.45 -14.92
CA ASP A 120 5.14 6.04 -13.82
C ASP A 120 5.15 7.57 -13.86
N GLU A 121 6.31 8.18 -14.15
CA GLU A 121 6.54 9.63 -14.18
C GLU A 121 5.76 10.38 -15.28
N GLN A 122 5.00 9.65 -16.09
CA GLN A 122 4.14 10.16 -17.16
C GLN A 122 2.66 10.17 -16.76
N ILE A 123 2.32 9.68 -15.57
CA ILE A 123 0.95 9.49 -15.11
C ILE A 123 0.60 10.52 -14.04
N VAL A 124 -0.53 11.21 -14.21
CA VAL A 124 -1.19 11.99 -13.16
C VAL A 124 -2.53 11.35 -12.82
N LEU A 125 -2.78 11.14 -11.52
CA LEU A 125 -4.08 10.67 -11.04
C LEU A 125 -5.03 11.85 -10.82
N ILE A 126 -6.27 11.75 -11.31
CA ILE A 126 -7.34 12.71 -10.99
C ILE A 126 -8.50 11.96 -10.39
N ALA A 127 -8.77 12.21 -9.12
CA ALA A 127 -9.67 11.38 -8.34
C ALA A 127 -10.66 12.23 -7.56
N SER A 128 -11.85 11.70 -7.30
CA SER A 128 -12.86 12.42 -6.51
C SER A 128 -13.51 11.56 -5.44
N SER A 129 -13.84 12.17 -4.29
CA SER A 129 -14.54 11.53 -3.18
C SER A 129 -13.87 10.20 -2.77
N LEU A 130 -14.59 9.07 -2.86
CA LEU A 130 -14.05 7.74 -2.58
C LEU A 130 -12.87 7.38 -3.50
N GLY A 131 -12.93 7.71 -4.79
CA GLY A 131 -11.81 7.52 -5.72
C GLY A 131 -10.55 8.27 -5.27
N ALA A 132 -10.71 9.43 -4.64
CA ALA A 132 -9.58 10.19 -4.10
C ALA A 132 -8.98 9.56 -2.83
N VAL A 133 -9.78 8.82 -2.05
CA VAL A 133 -9.27 7.99 -0.96
C VAL A 133 -8.50 6.79 -1.53
N ILE A 134 -8.99 6.15 -2.59
CA ILE A 134 -8.28 5.06 -3.29
C ILE A 134 -6.94 5.56 -3.82
N ALA A 135 -6.91 6.70 -4.52
CA ALA A 135 -5.67 7.29 -5.04
C ALA A 135 -4.68 7.64 -3.92
N SER A 136 -5.18 8.23 -2.81
CA SER A 136 -4.34 8.57 -1.65
C SER A 136 -3.76 7.32 -0.98
N ALA A 137 -4.58 6.27 -0.82
CA ALA A 137 -4.15 4.99 -0.28
C ALA A 137 -3.13 4.31 -1.20
N TYR A 138 -3.34 4.31 -2.51
CA TYR A 138 -2.38 3.78 -3.48
C TYR A 138 -1.03 4.49 -3.39
N VAL A 139 -1.04 5.82 -3.36
CA VAL A 139 0.18 6.61 -3.26
C VAL A 139 0.91 6.38 -1.94
N HIS A 140 0.17 6.24 -0.83
CA HIS A 140 0.73 5.91 0.47
C HIS A 140 1.29 4.48 0.52
N ASP A 141 0.52 3.51 0.04
CA ASP A 141 0.75 2.08 0.23
C ASP A 141 1.78 1.54 -0.75
N TYR A 142 1.67 1.88 -2.04
CA TYR A 142 2.54 1.39 -3.10
C TYR A 142 3.68 2.36 -3.42
N ALA A 143 3.61 3.62 -2.99
CA ALA A 143 4.60 4.66 -3.30
C ALA A 143 5.05 4.68 -4.79
N PRO A 144 4.10 4.72 -5.75
CA PRO A 144 4.43 4.82 -7.16
C PRO A 144 5.17 6.13 -7.45
N ASN A 145 6.10 6.12 -8.40
CA ASN A 145 6.82 7.33 -8.80
C ASN A 145 6.02 8.12 -9.87
N ILE A 146 4.74 8.36 -9.60
CA ILE A 146 3.84 9.07 -10.52
C ILE A 146 4.12 10.56 -10.56
N ARG A 147 3.77 11.22 -11.68
CA ARG A 147 3.98 12.66 -11.87
C ARG A 147 3.28 13.53 -10.82
N GLY A 148 2.11 13.08 -10.35
CA GLY A 148 1.38 13.73 -9.27
C GLY A 148 -0.06 13.25 -9.16
N MET A 149 -0.81 13.83 -8.21
CA MET A 149 -2.25 13.55 -8.06
C MET A 149 -3.07 14.82 -7.79
N ILE A 150 -4.32 14.81 -8.26
CA ILE A 150 -5.34 15.83 -8.01
C ILE A 150 -6.52 15.16 -7.31
N LEU A 151 -6.85 15.64 -6.11
CA LEU A 151 -7.86 15.06 -5.24
C LEU A 151 -9.04 16.03 -5.08
N GLY A 152 -10.16 15.70 -5.72
CA GLY A 152 -11.44 16.39 -5.59
C GLY A 152 -12.20 15.93 -4.35
N THR A 153 -12.34 16.80 -3.35
CA THR A 153 -13.14 16.60 -2.13
C THR A 153 -12.97 15.19 -1.53
N PRO A 154 -11.74 14.78 -1.16
CA PRO A 154 -11.47 13.40 -0.79
C PRO A 154 -12.26 12.97 0.45
N ALA A 155 -12.85 11.77 0.40
CA ALA A 155 -13.75 11.25 1.44
C ALA A 155 -13.02 10.69 2.67
N LEU A 156 -12.03 11.43 3.18
CA LEU A 156 -11.19 11.05 4.33
C LEU A 156 -11.97 11.02 5.66
N ALA A 157 -13.02 11.84 5.76
CA ALA A 157 -13.95 11.85 6.88
C ALA A 157 -15.37 12.07 6.36
N ILE A 158 -16.13 10.97 6.23
CA ILE A 158 -17.52 11.00 5.73
C ILE A 158 -18.45 11.46 6.86
N ARG A 159 -19.34 12.40 6.58
CA ARG A 159 -20.36 12.86 7.52
C ARG A 159 -21.41 11.78 7.73
N LEU A 160 -21.47 11.22 8.93
CA LEU A 160 -22.56 10.36 9.37
C LEU A 160 -23.52 11.19 10.23
N TYR A 161 -24.63 11.62 9.63
CA TYR A 161 -25.60 12.49 10.29
C TYR A 161 -26.37 11.82 11.43
N VAL A 162 -26.47 10.49 11.41
CA VAL A 162 -27.12 9.72 12.49
C VAL A 162 -26.14 9.54 13.65
N PRO A 163 -26.44 10.02 14.86
CA PRO A 163 -25.60 9.81 16.04
C PRO A 163 -25.33 8.32 16.28
N PHE A 164 -24.10 7.98 16.68
CA PHE A 164 -23.67 6.60 16.94
C PHE A 164 -23.77 5.63 15.75
N ALA A 165 -23.91 6.13 14.51
CA ALA A 165 -23.97 5.28 13.32
C ALA A 165 -22.76 4.34 13.19
N LEU A 166 -21.53 4.84 13.34
CA LEU A 166 -20.34 4.01 13.21
C LEU A 166 -20.24 2.91 14.29
N PRO A 167 -20.44 3.19 15.61
CA PRO A 167 -20.58 2.14 16.61
C PRO A 167 -21.66 1.10 16.28
N ALA A 168 -22.85 1.53 15.84
CA ALA A 168 -23.93 0.62 15.48
C ALA A 168 -23.56 -0.27 14.28
N LEU A 169 -22.91 0.29 13.25
CA LEU A 169 -22.40 -0.45 12.10
C LEU A 169 -21.36 -1.50 12.51
N LYS A 170 -20.45 -1.17 13.44
CA LYS A 170 -19.46 -2.13 13.97
C LYS A 170 -20.11 -3.28 14.73
N VAL A 171 -21.14 -3.00 15.54
CA VAL A 171 -21.92 -4.04 16.22
C VAL A 171 -22.65 -4.91 15.20
N ALA A 172 -23.27 -4.31 14.18
CA ALA A 172 -23.93 -5.04 13.10
C ALA A 172 -22.95 -5.95 12.33
N LYS A 173 -21.70 -5.50 12.10
CA LYS A 173 -20.61 -6.31 11.53
C LYS A 173 -20.32 -7.54 12.38
N LYS A 174 -20.14 -7.36 13.69
CA LYS A 174 -19.89 -8.46 14.63
C LYS A 174 -21.04 -9.47 14.72
N LEU A 175 -22.28 -9.01 14.55
CA LEU A 175 -23.48 -9.86 14.60
C LEU A 175 -23.87 -10.46 13.23
N GLY A 176 -23.20 -10.08 12.14
CA GLY A 176 -23.53 -10.57 10.80
C GLY A 176 -24.86 -10.04 10.23
N VAL A 177 -25.35 -8.89 10.70
CA VAL A 177 -26.66 -8.30 10.29
C VAL A 177 -26.49 -6.98 9.54
N MET A 178 -27.51 -6.56 8.78
CA MET A 178 -27.51 -5.28 8.05
C MET A 178 -26.31 -5.16 7.10
N SER A 179 -26.26 -6.03 6.09
CA SER A 179 -25.15 -6.11 5.12
C SER A 179 -25.00 -4.86 4.25
N ARG A 180 -26.06 -4.04 4.12
CA ARG A 180 -26.08 -2.83 3.28
C ARG A 180 -26.64 -1.63 4.04
N VAL A 181 -26.17 -0.46 3.65
CA VAL A 181 -26.59 0.85 4.16
C VAL A 181 -27.07 1.70 2.98
N SER A 182 -28.30 2.20 3.08
CA SER A 182 -28.84 3.13 2.08
C SER A 182 -28.05 4.44 2.08
N SER A 183 -27.66 4.90 0.90
CA SER A 183 -26.92 6.15 0.76
C SER A 183 -27.87 7.34 0.91
N TYR A 184 -27.53 8.23 1.85
CA TYR A 184 -28.21 9.52 1.99
C TYR A 184 -27.78 10.54 0.92
N VAL A 185 -26.67 10.26 0.21
CA VAL A 185 -26.12 11.13 -0.82
C VAL A 185 -27.05 11.09 -2.04
N LYS A 186 -27.68 12.23 -2.34
CA LYS A 186 -28.58 12.44 -3.49
C LYS A 186 -28.08 13.60 -4.33
N ALA A 187 -28.54 13.69 -5.57
CA ALA A 187 -28.05 14.68 -6.53
C ALA A 187 -28.11 16.13 -6.01
N GLN A 188 -29.13 16.47 -5.22
CA GLN A 188 -29.35 17.82 -4.68
C GLN A 188 -28.29 18.27 -3.66
N VAL A 189 -27.63 17.31 -2.97
CA VAL A 189 -26.52 17.61 -2.06
C VAL A 189 -25.16 17.48 -2.74
N LEU A 190 -25.15 17.08 -4.02
CA LEU A 190 -23.94 16.83 -4.79
C LEU A 190 -23.53 18.04 -5.64
N THR A 191 -24.46 18.69 -6.33
CA THR A 191 -24.15 19.80 -7.25
C THR A 191 -25.31 20.80 -7.29
N HIS A 192 -25.04 22.06 -7.65
CA HIS A 192 -26.10 23.02 -8.01
C HIS A 192 -26.64 22.81 -9.44
N ASP A 193 -25.88 22.15 -10.31
CA ASP A 193 -26.22 21.94 -11.72
C ASP A 193 -27.45 21.02 -11.88
N LYS A 194 -28.55 21.57 -12.37
CA LYS A 194 -29.83 20.86 -12.55
C LYS A 194 -29.79 19.80 -13.64
N GLU A 195 -28.98 19.99 -14.65
CA GLU A 195 -28.81 18.99 -15.71
C GLU A 195 -28.01 17.81 -15.16
N ALA A 196 -26.88 18.08 -14.49
CA ALA A 196 -26.09 17.04 -13.84
C ALA A 196 -26.90 16.25 -12.80
N GLN A 197 -27.80 16.94 -12.05
CA GLN A 197 -28.75 16.28 -11.15
C GLN A 197 -29.72 15.35 -11.87
N SER A 198 -30.26 15.79 -13.01
CA SER A 198 -31.21 15.01 -13.80
C SER A 198 -30.55 13.78 -14.40
N GLN A 199 -29.34 13.93 -14.94
CA GLN A 199 -28.51 12.82 -15.42
C GLN A 199 -28.20 11.83 -14.30
N TYR A 200 -27.87 12.30 -13.09
CA TYR A 200 -27.64 11.42 -11.93
C TYR A 200 -28.87 10.57 -11.57
N HIS A 201 -30.07 11.15 -11.56
CA HIS A 201 -31.28 10.41 -11.23
C HIS A 201 -31.70 9.41 -12.31
N ALA A 202 -31.41 9.69 -13.58
CA ALA A 202 -31.78 8.83 -14.71
C ALA A 202 -30.83 7.62 -14.88
N ASP A 203 -29.65 7.68 -14.26
CA ASP A 203 -28.58 6.72 -14.46
C ASP A 203 -28.78 5.44 -13.65
N LYS A 204 -29.04 4.32 -14.35
CA LYS A 204 -29.28 3.02 -13.74
C LYS A 204 -27.99 2.34 -13.25
N LEU A 205 -26.82 2.83 -13.65
CA LEU A 205 -25.54 2.31 -13.19
C LEU A 205 -25.12 2.94 -11.86
N ILE A 206 -25.81 3.99 -11.42
CA ILE A 206 -25.62 4.60 -10.11
C ILE A 206 -26.40 3.82 -9.06
N SER A 207 -25.69 3.43 -8.00
CA SER A 207 -26.29 2.69 -6.89
C SER A 207 -26.85 3.60 -5.81
N SER A 208 -27.87 3.10 -5.11
CA SER A 208 -28.52 3.79 -3.99
C SER A 208 -28.03 3.33 -2.62
N SER A 209 -27.06 2.41 -2.54
CA SER A 209 -26.56 1.83 -1.28
C SER A 209 -25.10 1.40 -1.37
N ILE A 210 -24.46 1.29 -0.21
CA ILE A 210 -23.10 0.73 -0.05
C ILE A 210 -23.17 -0.47 0.90
N SER A 211 -22.29 -1.46 0.70
CA SER A 211 -22.14 -2.51 1.72
C SER A 211 -21.64 -1.91 3.05
N ARG A 212 -22.11 -2.47 4.17
CA ARG A 212 -21.73 -2.06 5.52
C ARG A 212 -20.22 -2.14 5.72
N ASP A 213 -19.62 -3.23 5.24
CA ASP A 213 -18.20 -3.51 5.47
C ASP A 213 -17.32 -2.54 4.69
N LEU A 214 -17.63 -2.28 3.41
CA LEU A 214 -16.91 -1.27 2.64
C LEU A 214 -17.03 0.14 3.24
N LEU A 215 -18.21 0.51 3.77
CA LEU A 215 -18.38 1.81 4.44
C LEU A 215 -17.50 1.92 5.70
N ILE A 216 -17.47 0.88 6.55
CA ILE A 216 -16.63 0.84 7.74
C ILE A 216 -15.15 0.94 7.35
N ASP A 217 -14.72 0.15 6.37
CA ASP A 217 -13.33 0.07 5.95
C ASP A 217 -12.86 1.36 5.24
N SER A 218 -13.76 2.03 4.50
CA SER A 218 -13.51 3.36 3.91
C SER A 218 -13.26 4.41 5.00
N LEU A 219 -14.08 4.42 6.05
CA LEU A 219 -13.91 5.34 7.20
C LEU A 219 -12.60 5.06 7.94
N GLN A 220 -12.24 3.79 8.12
CA GLN A 220 -10.98 3.40 8.77
C GLN A 220 -9.76 3.81 7.93
N THR A 221 -9.84 3.65 6.62
CA THR A 221 -8.78 4.06 5.69
C THR A 221 -8.62 5.58 5.69
N GLY A 222 -9.70 6.35 5.74
CA GLY A 222 -9.65 7.80 5.90
C GLY A 222 -8.93 8.24 7.17
N VAL A 223 -9.21 7.59 8.31
CA VAL A 223 -8.49 7.83 9.58
C VAL A 223 -7.00 7.51 9.45
N ARG A 224 -6.65 6.36 8.85
CA ARG A 224 -5.27 5.96 8.61
C ARG A 224 -4.51 6.98 7.77
N LEU A 225 -5.10 7.41 6.66
CA LEU A 225 -4.48 8.39 5.76
C LEU A 225 -4.32 9.76 6.41
N LEU A 226 -5.24 10.16 7.29
CA LEU A 226 -5.07 11.40 8.06
C LEU A 226 -3.93 11.30 9.08
N ASP A 227 -3.81 10.15 9.75
CA ASP A 227 -2.74 9.86 10.69
C ASP A 227 -1.36 9.85 10.01
N ASP A 228 -1.27 9.25 8.81
CA ASP A 228 -0.01 9.00 8.12
C ASP A 228 0.22 9.80 6.84
N ALA A 229 -0.54 10.88 6.62
CA ALA A 229 -0.49 11.70 5.41
C ALA A 229 0.92 12.19 5.05
N GLY A 230 1.81 12.32 6.03
CA GLY A 230 3.17 12.79 5.81
C GLY A 230 4.07 11.81 5.07
N ALA A 231 3.67 10.55 4.91
CA ALA A 231 4.35 9.59 4.03
C ALA A 231 4.20 9.95 2.55
N ILE A 232 3.23 10.80 2.20
CA ILE A 232 2.98 11.25 0.82
C ILE A 232 3.90 12.42 0.49
N THR A 233 4.77 12.23 -0.50
CA THR A 233 5.76 13.21 -0.96
C THR A 233 5.59 13.62 -2.43
N ILE A 234 4.75 12.93 -3.20
CA ILE A 234 4.52 13.25 -4.62
C ILE A 234 3.78 14.58 -4.80
N PRO A 235 3.93 15.27 -5.93
CA PRO A 235 3.17 16.48 -6.21
C PRO A 235 1.65 16.28 -6.05
N THR A 236 1.00 17.13 -5.26
CA THR A 236 -0.41 16.93 -4.88
C THR A 236 -1.24 18.22 -4.93
N MET A 237 -2.34 18.22 -5.67
CA MET A 237 -3.36 19.26 -5.61
C MET A 237 -4.61 18.76 -4.90
N ILE A 238 -5.18 19.56 -4.00
CA ILE A 238 -6.45 19.27 -3.33
C ILE A 238 -7.48 20.34 -3.69
N LEU A 239 -8.61 19.88 -4.22
CA LEU A 239 -9.79 20.69 -4.51
C LEU A 239 -10.79 20.51 -3.37
N CYS A 240 -11.15 21.59 -2.69
CA CYS A 240 -12.06 21.56 -1.56
C CYS A 240 -13.32 22.37 -1.84
N ALA A 241 -14.48 21.71 -1.73
CA ALA A 241 -15.79 22.33 -1.77
C ALA A 241 -16.10 23.03 -0.43
N GLY A 242 -16.64 24.25 -0.48
CA GLY A 242 -16.93 25.03 0.72
C GLY A 242 -18.24 24.66 1.42
N GLN A 243 -19.25 24.27 0.64
CA GLN A 243 -20.58 23.86 1.10
C GLN A 243 -20.78 22.35 0.89
N ASP A 244 -19.82 21.57 1.39
CA ASP A 244 -19.85 20.11 1.28
C ASP A 244 -20.73 19.47 2.37
N TYR A 245 -21.75 18.73 1.94
CA TYR A 245 -22.68 17.99 2.82
C TYR A 245 -22.30 16.51 2.98
N VAL A 246 -21.25 16.02 2.32
CA VAL A 246 -20.89 14.60 2.31
C VAL A 246 -19.67 14.35 3.17
N VAL A 247 -18.67 15.24 3.12
CA VAL A 247 -17.38 15.05 3.79
C VAL A 247 -17.03 16.24 4.68
N ASP A 248 -16.11 16.03 5.61
CA ASP A 248 -15.61 17.08 6.47
C ASP A 248 -14.40 17.79 5.85
N LYS A 249 -14.57 19.07 5.50
CA LYS A 249 -13.51 19.91 4.93
C LYS A 249 -12.35 20.18 5.89
N GLU A 250 -12.56 20.12 7.20
CA GLU A 250 -11.47 20.28 8.18
C GLU A 250 -10.50 19.09 8.10
N ALA A 251 -11.01 17.88 7.90
CA ALA A 251 -10.20 16.70 7.65
C ALA A 251 -9.40 16.84 6.34
N ILE A 252 -10.02 17.34 5.27
CA ILE A 252 -9.35 17.59 3.98
C ILE A 252 -8.22 18.62 4.15
N ARG A 253 -8.45 19.69 4.92
CA ARG A 253 -7.42 20.68 5.21
C ARG A 253 -6.28 20.09 6.04
N THR A 254 -6.62 19.32 7.07
CA THR A 254 -5.64 18.61 7.93
C THR A 254 -4.76 17.69 7.08
N PHE A 255 -5.35 16.95 6.15
CA PHE A 255 -4.63 16.10 5.22
C PHE A 255 -3.65 16.92 4.36
N TYR A 256 -4.13 17.99 3.72
CA TYR A 256 -3.28 18.90 2.93
C TYR A 256 -2.08 19.43 3.74
N ASP A 257 -2.31 19.86 4.98
CA ASP A 257 -1.27 20.43 5.83
C ASP A 257 -0.21 19.38 6.20
N ARG A 258 -0.63 18.13 6.45
CA ARG A 258 0.25 17.03 6.86
C ARG A 258 1.06 16.39 5.74
N ILE A 259 0.57 16.44 4.48
CA ILE A 259 1.34 15.95 3.32
C ILE A 259 2.69 16.66 3.24
N ARG A 260 3.75 15.89 2.97
CA ARG A 260 5.14 16.37 2.93
C ARG A 260 5.69 16.59 1.53
N SER A 261 4.80 16.61 0.55
CA SER A 261 5.13 17.03 -0.80
C SER A 261 5.65 18.47 -0.85
N PRO A 262 6.82 18.71 -1.45
CA PRO A 262 7.32 20.06 -1.73
C PRO A 262 6.43 20.82 -2.72
N ILE A 263 5.76 20.11 -3.63
CA ILE A 263 4.84 20.67 -4.61
C ILE A 263 3.41 20.31 -4.20
N LYS A 264 2.77 21.20 -3.44
CA LYS A 264 1.35 21.04 -3.11
C LYS A 264 0.53 22.29 -3.35
N ARG A 265 -0.70 22.10 -3.84
CA ARG A 265 -1.63 23.19 -4.17
C ARG A 265 -2.98 22.99 -3.48
N TRP A 266 -3.46 24.05 -2.84
CA TRP A 266 -4.78 24.10 -2.22
C TRP A 266 -5.71 24.98 -3.06
N ALA A 267 -6.82 24.41 -3.56
CA ALA A 267 -7.86 25.15 -4.24
C ALA A 267 -9.19 25.02 -3.46
N TYR A 268 -9.73 26.15 -3.01
CA TYR A 268 -10.95 26.19 -2.22
C TYR A 268 -12.05 26.90 -3.00
N TYR A 269 -13.21 26.26 -3.13
CA TYR A 269 -14.36 26.77 -3.87
C TYR A 269 -15.53 26.99 -2.90
N PRO A 270 -15.68 28.21 -2.34
CA PRO A 270 -16.54 28.46 -1.18
C PRO A 270 -18.02 28.11 -1.37
N LYS A 271 -18.50 28.17 -2.61
CA LYS A 271 -19.91 27.96 -2.97
C LYS A 271 -20.20 26.61 -3.60
N SER A 272 -19.17 25.82 -3.92
CA SER A 272 -19.36 24.51 -4.57
C SER A 272 -19.82 23.47 -3.56
N PHE A 273 -20.63 22.52 -4.03
CA PHE A 273 -20.97 21.27 -3.34
C PHE A 273 -19.95 20.16 -3.66
N HIS A 274 -20.20 18.96 -3.13
CA HIS A 274 -19.29 17.82 -3.15
C HIS A 274 -18.87 17.35 -4.55
N ALA A 275 -19.76 17.42 -5.54
CA ALA A 275 -19.51 16.97 -6.90
C ALA A 275 -18.78 18.04 -7.72
N ILE A 276 -17.58 18.41 -7.26
CA ILE A 276 -16.86 19.59 -7.75
C ILE A 276 -16.60 19.59 -9.27
N PHE A 277 -16.43 18.42 -9.88
CA PHE A 277 -16.27 18.25 -11.33
C PHE A 277 -17.58 18.33 -12.13
N HIS A 278 -18.73 18.39 -11.44
CA HIS A 278 -20.06 18.53 -12.02
C HIS A 278 -20.78 19.78 -11.51
N GLU A 279 -20.06 20.69 -10.87
CA GLU A 279 -20.62 21.95 -10.39
C GLU A 279 -20.82 22.96 -11.52
N VAL A 280 -21.62 23.98 -11.25
CA VAL A 280 -21.87 25.07 -12.21
C VAL A 280 -20.60 25.82 -12.60
N ASN A 281 -19.59 25.84 -11.72
CA ASN A 281 -18.27 26.43 -11.95
C ASN A 281 -17.21 25.39 -12.38
N LYS A 282 -17.61 24.21 -12.88
CA LYS A 282 -16.68 23.13 -13.27
C LYS A 282 -15.57 23.55 -14.24
N GLN A 283 -15.81 24.54 -15.09
CA GLN A 283 -14.79 25.04 -16.03
C GLN A 283 -13.62 25.70 -15.31
N ASP A 284 -13.86 26.43 -14.21
CA ASP A 284 -12.80 27.00 -13.37
C ASP A 284 -11.99 25.88 -12.71
N VAL A 285 -12.68 24.86 -12.20
CA VAL A 285 -12.06 23.67 -11.59
C VAL A 285 -11.17 22.94 -12.61
N PHE A 286 -11.65 22.76 -13.85
CA PHE A 286 -10.88 22.11 -14.92
C PHE A 286 -9.65 22.92 -15.31
N ALA A 287 -9.79 24.25 -15.40
CA ALA A 287 -8.67 25.14 -15.69
C ALA A 287 -7.57 25.05 -14.63
N ASP A 288 -7.95 25.00 -13.34
CA ASP A 288 -6.98 24.85 -12.24
C ASP A 288 -6.28 23.49 -12.27
N CYS A 289 -7.01 22.42 -12.60
CA CYS A 289 -6.44 21.07 -12.77
C CYS A 289 -5.43 21.04 -13.92
N LEU A 290 -5.80 21.56 -15.08
CA LEU A 290 -4.92 21.66 -16.26
C LEU A 290 -3.67 22.47 -15.94
N ALA A 291 -3.82 23.64 -15.32
CA ALA A 291 -2.69 24.50 -14.97
C ALA A 291 -1.72 23.83 -14.01
N PHE A 292 -2.22 23.05 -13.03
CA PHE A 292 -1.36 22.27 -12.15
C PHE A 292 -0.62 21.17 -12.91
N THR A 293 -1.34 20.38 -13.72
CA THR A 293 -0.74 19.30 -14.50
C THR A 293 0.31 19.82 -15.49
N ASP A 294 0.03 20.92 -16.20
CA ASP A 294 0.97 21.53 -17.15
C ASP A 294 2.26 21.99 -16.44
N GLU A 295 2.16 22.57 -15.24
CA GLU A 295 3.33 22.94 -14.43
C GLU A 295 4.17 21.70 -14.07
N LEU A 296 3.53 20.60 -13.68
CA LEU A 296 4.24 19.36 -13.33
C LEU A 296 5.02 18.80 -14.52
N PHE A 297 4.45 18.81 -15.73
CA PHE A 297 5.11 18.33 -16.94
C PHE A 297 6.10 19.34 -17.55
N ALA A 298 6.06 20.61 -17.15
CA ALA A 298 7.01 21.62 -17.62
C ALA A 298 8.40 21.51 -16.96
N SER A 299 8.53 20.71 -15.89
CA SER A 299 9.79 20.46 -15.19
C SER A 299 10.13 18.96 -15.18
N PRO A 300 11.40 18.58 -14.96
CA PRO A 300 11.74 17.18 -14.68
C PRO A 300 10.99 16.66 -13.44
N PRO A 301 10.70 15.35 -13.37
CA PRO A 301 10.15 14.72 -12.17
C PRO A 301 10.99 15.07 -10.93
N GLN A 302 10.31 15.43 -9.84
CA GLN A 302 10.96 15.75 -8.57
C GLN A 302 10.65 14.66 -7.55
N THR A 303 11.70 14.01 -7.06
CA THR A 303 11.61 12.98 -6.03
C THR A 303 12.27 13.48 -4.75
N VAL A 304 11.58 13.38 -3.62
CA VAL A 304 12.19 13.63 -2.30
C VAL A 304 13.12 12.47 -1.98
N ASP A 305 14.41 12.73 -1.77
CA ASP A 305 15.37 11.72 -1.34
C ASP A 305 15.11 11.33 0.12
N LEU A 306 14.59 10.12 0.35
CA LEU A 306 14.26 9.54 1.64
C LEU A 306 15.33 8.57 2.15
N THR A 307 16.43 8.35 1.41
CA THR A 307 17.49 7.41 1.82
C THR A 307 18.11 7.77 3.18
N SER A 308 18.07 9.06 3.53
CA SER A 308 18.53 9.61 4.81
C SER A 308 17.41 9.98 5.80
N ALA A 309 16.17 9.51 5.61
CA ALA A 309 15.03 9.91 6.46
C ALA A 309 15.16 9.53 7.96
N HIS A 310 16.07 8.61 8.32
CA HIS A 310 16.44 8.33 9.71
C HIS A 310 17.23 9.48 10.38
N ASN A 311 17.92 10.31 9.59
CA ASN A 311 18.64 11.51 10.01
C ASN A 311 18.38 12.64 9.00
N PRO A 312 17.14 13.17 8.99
CA PRO A 312 16.66 14.03 7.92
C PRO A 312 17.29 15.43 7.99
N THR A 313 17.55 16.04 6.82
CA THR A 313 18.05 17.42 6.72
C THR A 313 16.98 18.41 6.27
N THR A 314 15.84 17.91 5.81
CA THR A 314 14.69 18.71 5.37
C THR A 314 13.39 18.22 6.02
N HIS A 315 12.40 19.12 6.10
CA HIS A 315 11.08 18.75 6.60
C HIS A 315 10.41 17.68 5.72
N ALA A 316 10.62 17.68 4.40
CA ALA A 316 10.03 16.68 3.51
C ALA A 316 10.50 15.25 3.83
N GLN A 317 11.75 15.11 4.31
CA GLN A 317 12.36 13.83 4.65
C GLN A 317 11.99 13.32 6.04
N SER A 318 11.66 14.22 6.98
CA SER A 318 11.69 13.87 8.41
C SER A 318 10.49 13.07 8.91
N PHE A 319 9.55 12.62 8.05
CA PHE A 319 8.24 12.15 8.51
C PHE A 319 8.30 10.96 9.45
N SER A 320 8.93 9.87 9.00
CA SER A 320 9.03 8.64 9.79
C SER A 320 9.79 8.87 11.10
N LYS A 321 10.82 9.75 11.08
CA LYS A 321 11.57 10.15 12.28
C LYS A 321 10.74 11.01 13.25
N ASP A 322 10.10 12.07 12.75
CA ASP A 322 9.28 13.00 13.55
C ASP A 322 8.10 12.27 14.20
N LYS A 323 7.49 11.32 13.49
CA LYS A 323 6.40 10.51 14.03
C LYS A 323 6.84 9.75 15.28
N VAL A 324 7.97 9.07 15.22
CA VAL A 324 8.54 8.35 16.37
C VAL A 324 8.95 9.31 17.49
N ASP A 325 9.66 10.38 17.16
CA ASP A 325 10.11 11.37 18.15
C ASP A 325 8.92 11.99 18.90
N THR A 326 7.83 12.28 18.18
CA THR A 326 6.58 12.77 18.77
C THR A 326 5.97 11.75 19.72
N LEU A 327 5.95 10.46 19.36
CA LEU A 327 5.45 9.39 20.23
C LEU A 327 6.28 9.25 21.50
N MET A 328 7.61 9.40 21.39
CA MET A 328 8.54 9.32 22.52
C MET A 328 8.48 10.55 23.42
N ALA A 329 8.17 11.72 22.87
CA ALA A 329 8.01 12.97 23.63
C ALA A 329 6.69 13.03 24.41
N LYS A 330 5.69 12.20 24.08
CA LYS A 330 4.42 12.14 24.83
C LYS A 330 4.69 11.67 26.26
N GLY A 331 4.23 12.46 27.23
CA GLY A 331 4.40 12.20 28.66
C GLY A 331 3.77 10.89 29.16
N PHE A 332 3.95 10.65 30.46
CA PHE A 332 3.46 9.47 31.16
C PHE A 332 1.95 9.26 30.98
N ASN A 333 1.56 8.05 30.58
CA ASN A 333 0.16 7.64 30.51
C ASN A 333 -0.07 6.44 31.46
N PRO A 334 -0.87 6.60 32.53
CA PRO A 334 -1.08 5.55 33.52
C PRO A 334 -1.75 4.30 32.95
N SER A 335 -2.54 4.42 31.86
CA SER A 335 -3.19 3.24 31.26
C SER A 335 -2.17 2.29 30.63
N PHE A 336 -1.12 2.81 29.98
CA PHE A 336 -0.06 1.98 29.40
C PHE A 336 0.81 1.34 30.47
N ALA A 337 1.16 2.07 31.53
CA ALA A 337 1.90 1.52 32.66
C ALA A 337 1.13 0.36 33.35
N MET A 338 -0.17 0.55 33.57
CA MET A 338 -1.03 -0.51 34.09
C MET A 338 -1.08 -1.71 33.13
N THR A 339 -1.20 -1.47 31.83
CA THR A 339 -1.25 -2.55 30.83
C THR A 339 0.06 -3.33 30.78
N LYS A 340 1.22 -2.65 30.78
CA LYS A 340 2.55 -3.27 30.83
C LYS A 340 2.69 -4.15 32.07
N PHE A 341 2.32 -3.62 33.24
CA PHE A 341 2.29 -4.40 34.49
C PHE A 341 1.42 -5.65 34.39
N MET A 342 0.22 -5.55 33.81
CA MET A 342 -0.68 -6.70 33.65
C MET A 342 -0.10 -7.75 32.70
N ILE A 343 0.54 -7.34 31.60
CA ILE A 343 1.21 -8.24 30.65
C ILE A 343 2.37 -8.96 31.35
N GLU A 344 3.23 -8.24 32.07
CA GLU A 344 4.38 -8.82 32.77
C GLU A 344 3.95 -9.76 33.90
N ARG A 345 2.92 -9.38 34.67
CA ARG A 345 2.49 -10.15 35.85
C ARG A 345 1.65 -11.37 35.50
N PHE A 346 0.78 -11.25 34.50
CA PHE A 346 -0.22 -12.27 34.19
C PHE A 346 -0.09 -12.90 32.80
N GLY A 347 0.83 -12.41 31.95
CA GLY A 347 1.02 -12.93 30.58
C GLY A 347 1.37 -14.41 30.50
N HIS A 348 1.93 -15.00 31.56
CA HIS A 348 2.30 -16.43 31.64
C HIS A 348 1.12 -17.41 31.52
N VAL A 349 -0.12 -16.94 31.60
CA VAL A 349 -1.32 -17.78 31.38
C VAL A 349 -1.64 -17.99 29.90
N SER A 350 -1.08 -17.16 29.02
CA SER A 350 -1.22 -17.18 27.56
C SER A 350 0.09 -17.68 26.94
N ASP A 351 0.02 -18.65 26.04
CA ASP A 351 1.22 -19.22 25.41
C ASP A 351 1.88 -18.19 24.48
N GLY A 352 1.07 -17.45 23.73
CA GLY A 352 1.54 -16.37 22.84
C GLY A 352 2.16 -15.20 23.60
N VAL A 353 1.48 -14.69 24.64
CA VAL A 353 1.99 -13.57 25.44
C VAL A 353 3.22 -14.01 26.25
N SER A 354 3.23 -15.23 26.80
CA SER A 354 4.40 -15.74 27.52
C SER A 354 5.62 -15.81 26.62
N ALA A 355 5.49 -16.27 25.38
CA ALA A 355 6.61 -16.31 24.44
C ALA A 355 7.18 -14.91 24.20
N GLY A 356 6.32 -13.91 23.98
CA GLY A 356 6.72 -12.51 23.80
C GLY A 356 7.35 -11.89 25.04
N VAL A 357 6.83 -12.16 26.24
CA VAL A 357 7.42 -11.66 27.51
C VAL A 357 8.79 -12.28 27.77
N THR A 358 8.99 -13.55 27.42
CA THR A 358 10.26 -14.25 27.69
C THR A 358 11.36 -13.94 26.67
N HIS A 359 11.01 -13.85 25.39
CA HIS A 359 12.01 -13.76 24.31
C HIS A 359 11.95 -12.43 23.53
N GLY A 360 11.02 -11.55 23.84
CA GLY A 360 10.69 -10.36 23.04
C GLY A 360 9.54 -10.64 22.06
N PHE A 361 8.65 -9.66 21.89
CA PHE A 361 7.46 -9.82 21.05
C PHE A 361 7.78 -9.91 19.55
N ASP A 362 8.91 -9.37 19.14
CA ASP A 362 9.47 -9.38 17.78
C ASP A 362 10.40 -10.58 17.50
N SER A 363 10.62 -11.48 18.47
CA SER A 363 11.48 -12.65 18.30
C SER A 363 10.88 -13.73 17.40
N GLY A 364 11.75 -14.55 16.79
CA GLY A 364 11.34 -15.71 15.99
C GLY A 364 10.43 -16.69 16.75
N VAL A 365 10.68 -16.88 18.06
CA VAL A 365 9.88 -17.74 18.94
C VAL A 365 8.45 -17.21 19.12
N SER A 366 8.30 -15.89 19.32
CA SER A 366 6.99 -15.23 19.42
C SER A 366 6.23 -15.34 18.08
N LEU A 367 6.91 -15.07 16.97
CA LEU A 367 6.34 -15.13 15.62
C LEU A 367 5.86 -16.53 15.25
N ASP A 368 6.56 -17.59 15.66
CA ASP A 368 6.12 -18.97 15.43
C ASP A 368 4.74 -19.26 16.04
N LYS A 369 4.44 -18.72 17.22
CA LYS A 369 3.11 -18.84 17.85
C LYS A 369 2.05 -18.10 17.04
N VAL A 370 2.40 -16.92 16.54
CA VAL A 370 1.52 -16.10 15.70
C VAL A 370 1.20 -16.82 14.38
N TYR A 371 2.20 -17.44 13.75
CA TYR A 371 2.02 -18.21 12.51
C TYR A 371 1.20 -19.49 12.71
N GLN A 372 1.35 -20.17 13.86
CA GLN A 372 0.53 -21.35 14.19
C GLN A 372 -0.95 -21.00 14.36
N ASN A 373 -1.27 -19.78 14.81
CA ASN A 373 -2.64 -19.28 14.97
C ASN A 373 -3.57 -20.19 15.81
N GLU A 374 -3.01 -20.88 16.80
CA GLU A 374 -3.74 -21.80 17.67
C GLU A 374 -3.72 -21.31 19.12
N PRO A 375 -4.89 -21.04 19.74
CA PRO A 375 -4.96 -20.70 21.16
C PRO A 375 -4.63 -21.89 22.06
N ARG A 376 -3.51 -21.82 22.79
CA ARG A 376 -2.97 -22.93 23.61
C ARG A 376 -2.79 -22.57 25.10
N GLY A 377 -3.26 -21.39 25.51
CA GLY A 377 -3.15 -20.90 26.87
C GLY A 377 -3.82 -21.79 27.92
N LYS A 378 -3.39 -21.63 29.17
CA LYS A 378 -3.76 -22.52 30.28
C LYS A 378 -5.17 -22.23 30.81
N PHE A 379 -5.81 -23.25 31.39
CA PHE A 379 -7.04 -23.13 32.21
C PHE A 379 -8.27 -22.45 31.54
N GLY A 380 -8.41 -22.51 30.22
CA GLY A 380 -9.56 -21.98 29.48
C GLY A 380 -9.56 -20.45 29.34
N VAL A 381 -9.32 -19.70 30.43
CA VAL A 381 -9.10 -18.24 30.39
C VAL A 381 -7.87 -17.90 29.56
N GLY A 382 -6.78 -18.67 29.69
CA GLY A 382 -5.59 -18.49 28.86
C GLY A 382 -5.86 -18.71 27.37
N LYS A 383 -6.75 -19.64 26.99
CA LYS A 383 -7.16 -19.82 25.59
C LYS A 383 -7.95 -18.61 25.07
N LEU A 384 -8.79 -18.00 25.89
CA LEU A 384 -9.50 -16.77 25.52
C LEU A 384 -8.53 -15.60 25.34
N ILE A 385 -7.53 -15.46 26.22
CA ILE A 385 -6.49 -14.44 26.12
C ILE A 385 -5.63 -14.67 24.87
N ASP A 386 -5.19 -15.90 24.61
CA ASP A 386 -4.48 -16.26 23.38
C ASP A 386 -5.31 -15.93 22.15
N ASN A 387 -6.60 -16.25 22.16
CA ASN A 387 -7.48 -15.95 21.03
C ASN A 387 -7.59 -14.44 20.81
N PHE A 388 -7.69 -13.64 21.87
CA PHE A 388 -7.69 -12.18 21.75
C PHE A 388 -6.35 -11.65 21.22
N TYR A 389 -5.23 -12.14 21.79
CA TYR A 389 -3.88 -11.82 21.36
C TYR A 389 -3.71 -12.14 19.86
N LEU A 390 -3.91 -13.39 19.45
CA LEU A 390 -3.74 -13.81 18.05
C LEU A 390 -4.63 -13.05 17.07
N ASN A 391 -5.81 -12.58 17.50
CA ASN A 391 -6.73 -11.80 16.65
C ASN A 391 -6.48 -10.27 16.67
N ASN A 392 -5.50 -9.77 17.43
CA ASN A 392 -5.08 -8.38 17.30
C ASN A 392 -4.61 -8.08 15.87
N ILE A 393 -4.85 -6.85 15.40
CA ILE A 393 -4.62 -6.41 14.03
C ILE A 393 -3.16 -6.58 13.58
N GLY A 394 -2.17 -6.32 14.46
CA GLY A 394 -0.76 -6.49 14.14
C GLY A 394 -0.40 -7.95 13.82
N TRP A 395 -0.92 -8.89 14.62
CA TRP A 395 -0.69 -10.32 14.40
C TRP A 395 -1.46 -10.89 13.21
N ARG A 396 -2.67 -10.37 12.93
CA ARG A 396 -3.39 -10.66 11.68
C ARG A 396 -2.56 -10.21 10.48
N GLY A 397 -2.03 -8.98 10.52
CA GLY A 397 -1.15 -8.42 9.49
C GLY A 397 0.10 -9.28 9.26
N ILE A 398 0.77 -9.74 10.32
CA ILE A 398 1.96 -10.62 10.21
C ILE A 398 1.64 -11.95 9.51
N ARG A 399 0.46 -12.54 9.77
CA ARG A 399 0.04 -13.76 9.07
C ARG A 399 -0.23 -13.51 7.59
N ILE A 400 -0.88 -12.38 7.25
CA ILE A 400 -1.10 -11.97 5.86
C ILE A 400 0.24 -11.69 5.15
N ARG A 401 1.19 -11.02 5.83
CA ARG A 401 2.56 -10.81 5.34
C ARG A 401 3.24 -12.13 4.95
N LYS A 402 3.14 -13.17 5.79
CA LYS A 402 3.67 -14.51 5.45
C LYS A 402 3.01 -15.06 4.18
N ALA A 403 1.69 -14.95 4.06
CA ALA A 403 0.98 -15.43 2.86
C ALA A 403 1.45 -14.70 1.60
N HIS A 404 1.61 -13.38 1.65
CA HIS A 404 2.14 -12.59 0.54
C HIS A 404 3.61 -12.90 0.23
N LEU A 405 4.43 -13.18 1.25
CA LEU A 405 5.81 -13.60 1.06
C LEU A 405 5.89 -14.93 0.30
N LEU A 406 5.06 -15.90 0.66
CA LEU A 406 4.97 -17.17 -0.06
C LEU A 406 4.46 -16.95 -1.50
N GLU A 407 3.39 -16.17 -1.68
CA GLU A 407 2.86 -15.82 -3.01
C GLU A 407 3.94 -15.22 -3.93
N LEU A 408 4.66 -14.19 -3.46
CA LEU A 408 5.69 -13.53 -4.25
C LEU A 408 6.94 -14.41 -4.43
N ALA A 409 7.26 -15.29 -3.48
CA ALA A 409 8.39 -16.21 -3.60
C ALA A 409 8.11 -17.25 -4.68
N GLU A 410 6.87 -17.74 -4.77
CA GLU A 410 6.43 -18.62 -5.84
C GLU A 410 6.51 -17.94 -7.20
N ILE A 411 6.04 -16.68 -7.31
CA ILE A 411 6.19 -15.89 -8.54
C ILE A 411 7.66 -15.73 -8.93
N ALA A 412 8.57 -15.48 -7.97
CA ALA A 412 10.00 -15.37 -8.23
C ALA A 412 10.61 -16.68 -8.73
N ILE A 413 10.24 -17.81 -8.10
CA ILE A 413 10.67 -19.16 -8.50
C ILE A 413 10.18 -19.47 -9.91
N ASP A 414 8.90 -19.23 -10.21
CA ASP A 414 8.32 -19.50 -11.53
C ASP A 414 8.96 -18.63 -12.61
N LYS A 415 9.19 -17.34 -12.34
CA LYS A 415 9.91 -16.45 -13.26
C LYS A 415 11.33 -16.94 -13.51
N HIS A 416 12.04 -17.36 -12.46
CA HIS A 416 13.39 -17.90 -12.58
C HIS A 416 13.42 -19.18 -13.42
N LEU A 417 12.54 -20.14 -13.14
CA LEU A 417 12.43 -21.39 -13.90
C LEU A 417 12.10 -21.17 -15.38
N ASN A 418 11.23 -20.20 -15.67
CA ASN A 418 10.87 -19.86 -17.04
C ASN A 418 12.03 -19.19 -17.80
N ALA A 419 12.84 -18.37 -17.12
CA ALA A 419 13.99 -17.70 -17.72
C ALA A 419 15.21 -18.64 -17.86
N HIS A 420 15.36 -19.61 -16.95
CA HIS A 420 16.52 -20.48 -16.83
C HIS A 420 16.12 -21.94 -16.60
N PRO A 421 15.48 -22.62 -17.57
CA PRO A 421 14.94 -23.97 -17.39
C PRO A 421 16.00 -25.01 -17.00
N ASP A 422 17.25 -24.80 -17.42
CA ASP A 422 18.37 -25.72 -17.16
C ASP A 422 19.17 -25.39 -15.89
N LYS A 423 18.91 -24.26 -15.22
CA LYS A 423 19.67 -23.81 -14.04
C LYS A 423 19.05 -24.40 -12.77
N GLN A 424 19.46 -25.62 -12.45
CA GLN A 424 19.11 -26.28 -11.18
C GLN A 424 20.35 -26.75 -10.41
N PRO A 425 20.32 -26.75 -9.06
CA PRO A 425 19.21 -26.32 -8.21
C PRO A 425 19.05 -24.80 -8.16
N ILE A 426 17.83 -24.33 -7.86
CA ILE A 426 17.57 -22.92 -7.53
C ILE A 426 18.16 -22.65 -6.15
N LYS A 427 18.92 -21.57 -6.01
CA LYS A 427 19.57 -21.18 -4.76
C LYS A 427 18.83 -20.02 -4.10
N LEU A 428 18.22 -20.30 -2.96
CA LEU A 428 17.59 -19.31 -2.07
C LEU A 428 18.56 -18.88 -0.98
N LEU A 429 18.71 -17.59 -0.78
CA LEU A 429 19.34 -16.98 0.39
C LEU A 429 18.27 -16.36 1.28
N ASP A 430 18.29 -16.67 2.57
CA ASP A 430 17.49 -15.98 3.58
C ASP A 430 18.45 -15.45 4.66
N VAL A 431 18.54 -14.13 4.77
CA VAL A 431 19.54 -13.45 5.61
C VAL A 431 19.10 -13.29 7.07
N ALA A 432 17.82 -13.51 7.36
CA ALA A 432 17.23 -13.33 8.68
C ALA A 432 16.06 -14.31 8.86
N SER A 433 16.41 -15.60 8.88
CA SER A 433 15.45 -16.69 8.74
C SER A 433 14.61 -16.92 10.00
N GLY A 434 15.03 -16.44 11.17
CA GLY A 434 14.42 -16.81 12.44
C GLY A 434 14.41 -18.34 12.58
N ASN A 435 13.21 -18.92 12.76
CA ASN A 435 13.02 -20.38 12.81
C ASN A 435 12.76 -21.03 11.43
N GLY A 436 13.01 -20.29 10.34
CA GLY A 436 12.97 -20.75 8.95
C GLY A 436 11.57 -21.09 8.42
N TYR A 437 10.50 -20.53 9.02
CA TYR A 437 9.13 -21.02 8.84
C TYR A 437 8.70 -21.12 7.37
N TYR A 438 8.75 -20.01 6.63
CA TYR A 438 8.40 -19.96 5.21
C TYR A 438 9.44 -20.64 4.32
N ALA A 439 10.73 -20.56 4.65
CA ALA A 439 11.79 -21.19 3.88
C ALA A 439 11.67 -22.72 3.86
N PHE A 440 11.34 -23.33 4.99
CA PHE A 440 11.06 -24.78 5.04
C PHE A 440 9.81 -25.14 4.24
N GLU A 441 8.76 -24.32 4.23
CA GLU A 441 7.57 -24.56 3.38
C GLU A 441 7.94 -24.54 1.89
N LEU A 442 8.75 -23.57 1.45
CA LEU A 442 9.25 -23.51 0.08
C LEU A 442 10.10 -24.74 -0.28
N LEU A 443 11.00 -25.19 0.60
CA LEU A 443 11.83 -26.38 0.37
C LEU A 443 11.00 -27.68 0.24
N HIS A 444 9.85 -27.79 0.92
CA HIS A 444 8.94 -28.91 0.73
C HIS A 444 8.20 -28.82 -0.59
N LYS A 445 7.72 -27.63 -0.95
CA LYS A 445 6.95 -27.40 -2.18
C LYS A 445 7.80 -27.54 -3.44
N TYR A 446 9.08 -27.15 -3.39
CA TYR A 446 10.00 -27.13 -4.52
C TYR A 446 11.21 -28.06 -4.29
N PRO A 447 11.19 -29.28 -4.85
CA PRO A 447 12.30 -30.24 -4.70
C PRO A 447 13.64 -29.74 -5.25
N ALA A 448 13.59 -28.94 -6.32
CA ALA A 448 14.75 -28.33 -6.97
C ALA A 448 15.35 -27.13 -6.20
N LEU A 449 14.70 -26.69 -5.13
CA LEU A 449 15.17 -25.58 -4.31
C LEU A 449 16.19 -26.06 -3.29
N THR A 450 17.27 -25.31 -3.17
CA THR A 450 18.23 -25.36 -2.05
C THR A 450 18.23 -24.00 -1.37
N ALA A 451 18.43 -23.98 -0.06
CA ALA A 451 18.39 -22.75 0.72
C ALA A 451 19.61 -22.59 1.63
N THR A 452 20.12 -21.38 1.69
CA THR A 452 21.05 -20.90 2.71
C THR A 452 20.27 -20.05 3.70
N LEU A 453 20.11 -20.54 4.93
CA LEU A 453 19.33 -19.90 6.00
C LEU A 453 20.28 -19.34 7.06
N ARG A 454 20.18 -18.04 7.34
CA ARG A 454 21.08 -17.31 8.25
C ARG A 454 20.29 -16.63 9.35
N ASP A 455 20.88 -16.60 10.54
CA ASP A 455 20.37 -15.83 11.66
C ASP A 455 21.53 -15.43 12.59
N TYR A 456 21.44 -14.29 13.25
CA TYR A 456 22.49 -13.85 14.16
C TYR A 456 22.42 -14.58 15.51
N ASP A 457 21.21 -15.05 15.89
CA ASP A 457 20.98 -15.76 17.14
C ASP A 457 21.29 -17.25 16.98
N SER A 458 22.27 -17.71 17.76
CA SER A 458 22.66 -19.12 17.84
C SER A 458 21.50 -20.06 18.23
N HIS A 459 20.50 -19.58 18.99
CA HIS A 459 19.32 -20.35 19.35
C HIS A 459 18.46 -20.67 18.11
N ASN A 460 18.13 -19.64 17.32
CA ASN A 460 17.37 -19.79 16.08
C ASN A 460 18.09 -20.74 15.10
N VAL A 461 19.42 -20.62 14.99
CA VAL A 461 20.29 -21.51 14.20
C VAL A 461 20.17 -22.97 14.66
N SER A 462 20.18 -23.23 15.96
CA SER A 462 20.00 -24.59 16.50
C SER A 462 18.61 -25.14 16.18
N VAL A 463 17.56 -24.34 16.35
CA VAL A 463 16.17 -24.72 16.07
C VAL A 463 16.00 -25.07 14.58
N MET A 464 16.56 -24.25 13.67
CA MET A 464 16.52 -24.53 12.24
C MET A 464 17.26 -25.84 11.89
N LYS A 465 18.44 -26.09 12.46
CA LYS A 465 19.20 -27.32 12.21
C LYS A 465 18.42 -28.56 12.63
N ASP A 466 17.84 -28.54 13.83
CA ASP A 466 17.01 -29.64 14.33
C ASP A 466 15.78 -29.86 13.45
N LYS A 467 15.15 -28.78 12.99
CA LYS A 467 14.00 -28.84 12.09
C LYS A 467 14.38 -29.43 10.73
N ALA A 468 15.51 -29.02 10.15
CA ALA A 468 16.02 -29.56 8.90
C ALA A 468 16.30 -31.07 9.00
N VAL A 469 16.89 -31.54 10.10
CA VAL A 469 17.11 -32.97 10.33
C VAL A 469 15.79 -33.72 10.45
N LYS A 470 14.87 -33.24 11.29
CA LYS A 470 13.56 -33.88 11.51
C LYS A 470 12.71 -33.97 10.25
N GLN A 471 12.86 -33.01 9.33
CA GLN A 471 12.11 -32.95 8.07
C GLN A 471 12.87 -33.56 6.89
N GLY A 472 14.07 -34.12 7.09
CA GLY A 472 14.87 -34.70 6.01
C GLY A 472 15.39 -33.67 4.98
N LEU A 473 15.50 -32.41 5.38
CA LEU A 473 15.90 -31.29 4.52
C LEU A 473 17.37 -30.88 4.67
N SER A 474 18.12 -31.50 5.57
CA SER A 474 19.55 -31.19 5.78
C SER A 474 20.40 -31.16 4.50
N PRO A 475 20.20 -32.04 3.49
CA PRO A 475 20.98 -31.98 2.24
C PRO A 475 20.69 -30.74 1.37
N ARG A 476 19.57 -30.05 1.61
CA ARG A 476 19.08 -28.91 0.82
C ARG A 476 19.01 -27.60 1.61
N ALA A 477 19.33 -27.62 2.90
CA ALA A 477 19.29 -26.47 3.79
C ALA A 477 20.65 -26.26 4.47
N THR A 478 21.42 -25.29 4.00
CA THR A 478 22.66 -24.84 4.63
C THR A 478 22.31 -23.81 5.69
N ILE A 479 22.62 -24.07 6.97
CA ILE A 479 22.20 -23.22 8.09
C ILE A 479 23.42 -22.74 8.86
N SER A 480 23.56 -21.42 9.00
CA SER A 480 24.73 -20.79 9.62
C SER A 480 24.37 -19.58 10.48
N GLN A 481 25.18 -19.33 11.51
CA GLN A 481 25.08 -18.11 12.31
C GLN A 481 25.81 -16.98 11.61
N GLN A 482 25.09 -15.93 11.20
CA GLN A 482 25.63 -14.75 10.54
C GLN A 482 24.78 -13.53 10.85
N ASP A 483 25.41 -12.36 10.92
CA ASP A 483 24.72 -11.08 11.11
C ASP A 483 24.44 -10.43 9.75
N ALA A 484 23.16 -10.20 9.45
CA ALA A 484 22.72 -9.56 8.21
C ALA A 484 23.23 -8.12 8.04
N PHE A 485 23.63 -7.44 9.12
CA PHE A 485 24.19 -6.09 9.08
C PHE A 485 25.72 -6.08 9.13
N CYS A 486 26.37 -7.24 9.20
CA CYS A 486 27.81 -7.35 9.05
C CYS A 486 28.15 -7.53 7.56
N ALA A 487 28.92 -6.61 6.99
CA ALA A 487 29.33 -6.67 5.58
C ALA A 487 30.16 -7.93 5.26
N ASP A 488 30.91 -8.45 6.24
CA ASP A 488 31.74 -9.64 6.10
C ASP A 488 30.92 -10.94 6.07
N SER A 489 29.63 -10.89 6.41
CA SER A 489 28.71 -12.02 6.23
C SER A 489 28.42 -12.32 4.75
N TYR A 490 28.77 -11.41 3.84
CA TYR A 490 28.38 -11.51 2.43
C TYR A 490 29.54 -11.80 1.48
N HIS A 491 29.39 -12.89 0.73
CA HIS A 491 30.38 -13.35 -0.25
C HIS A 491 29.69 -13.66 -1.59
N SER A 492 30.41 -13.51 -2.71
CA SER A 492 29.86 -13.86 -4.02
C SER A 492 29.52 -15.36 -4.07
N SER A 493 28.24 -15.67 -4.27
CA SER A 493 27.66 -17.02 -4.10
C SER A 493 26.66 -17.39 -5.21
N ASP A 494 26.39 -16.45 -6.13
CA ASP A 494 25.48 -16.57 -7.28
C ASP A 494 24.12 -17.18 -6.91
N ASN A 495 23.50 -16.65 -5.84
CA ASN A 495 22.14 -17.00 -5.47
C ASN A 495 21.14 -16.49 -6.52
N ASP A 496 20.01 -17.17 -6.65
CA ASP A 496 18.96 -16.83 -7.61
C ASP A 496 17.88 -15.97 -6.98
N ILE A 497 17.61 -16.22 -5.69
CA ILE A 497 16.58 -15.54 -4.92
C ILE A 497 17.15 -15.20 -3.54
N ALA A 498 16.89 -13.99 -3.04
CA ALA A 498 17.18 -13.57 -1.68
C ALA A 498 15.90 -13.12 -0.97
N ILE A 499 15.76 -13.44 0.30
CA ILE A 499 14.64 -13.03 1.15
C ILE A 499 15.19 -12.29 2.37
N VAL A 500 14.56 -11.16 2.67
CA VAL A 500 14.66 -10.47 3.96
C VAL A 500 13.25 -10.15 4.45
N SER A 501 12.82 -10.77 5.55
CA SER A 501 11.46 -10.60 6.06
C SER A 501 11.45 -10.37 7.56
N GLY A 502 10.90 -9.22 7.99
CA GLY A 502 10.74 -8.88 9.40
C GLY A 502 12.01 -8.40 10.09
N LEU A 503 13.09 -8.16 9.33
CA LEU A 503 14.34 -7.64 9.86
C LEU A 503 14.38 -6.11 9.80
N PHE A 504 14.15 -5.53 8.62
CA PHE A 504 14.31 -4.08 8.40
C PHE A 504 13.37 -3.24 9.26
N GLU A 505 12.19 -3.77 9.58
CA GLU A 505 11.18 -3.13 10.42
C GLU A 505 11.62 -2.97 11.89
N LEU A 506 12.61 -3.73 12.34
CA LEU A 506 13.10 -3.71 13.73
C LEU A 506 14.12 -2.61 14.01
N PHE A 507 14.82 -2.14 12.97
CA PHE A 507 15.91 -1.18 13.11
C PHE A 507 15.49 0.15 12.55
N SER A 508 15.86 1.26 13.19
CA SER A 508 15.48 2.61 12.75
C SER A 508 16.51 3.27 11.81
N ASP A 509 17.76 2.82 11.82
CA ASP A 509 18.85 3.41 11.04
C ASP A 509 18.91 2.82 9.62
N ASN A 510 18.92 3.65 8.56
CA ASN A 510 18.99 3.15 7.18
C ASN A 510 20.36 2.59 6.80
N THR A 511 21.44 2.95 7.50
CA THR A 511 22.79 2.46 7.20
C THR A 511 22.90 0.94 7.37
N LEU A 512 22.20 0.38 8.37
CA LEU A 512 22.09 -1.06 8.57
C LEU A 512 21.37 -1.73 7.39
N ILE A 513 20.25 -1.16 6.95
CA ILE A 513 19.46 -1.69 5.84
C ILE A 513 20.26 -1.62 4.53
N GLN A 514 20.96 -0.52 4.28
CA GLN A 514 21.86 -0.37 3.12
C GLN A 514 22.97 -1.42 3.12
N THR A 515 23.52 -1.75 4.29
CA THR A 515 24.55 -2.79 4.42
C THR A 515 24.01 -4.17 4.03
N ALA A 516 22.84 -4.54 4.56
CA ALA A 516 22.18 -5.80 4.22
C ALA A 516 21.80 -5.88 2.73
N LEU A 517 21.17 -4.82 2.19
CA LEU A 517 20.78 -4.74 0.77
C LEU A 517 21.99 -4.85 -0.16
N SER A 518 23.09 -4.14 0.13
CA SER A 518 24.32 -4.22 -0.65
C SER A 518 24.97 -5.60 -0.58
N GLY A 519 24.89 -6.24 0.58
CA GLY A 519 25.33 -7.62 0.78
C GLY A 519 24.53 -8.61 -0.08
N MET A 520 23.20 -8.55 -0.02
CA MET A 520 22.32 -9.38 -0.85
C MET A 520 22.50 -9.12 -2.34
N HIS A 521 22.71 -7.87 -2.76
CA HIS A 521 23.02 -7.54 -4.15
C HIS A 521 24.30 -8.25 -4.64
N ARG A 522 25.34 -8.34 -3.79
CA ARG A 522 26.60 -9.03 -4.09
C ARG A 522 26.43 -10.55 -4.20
N GLU A 523 25.53 -11.12 -3.40
CA GLU A 523 25.28 -12.57 -3.39
C GLU A 523 24.32 -13.02 -4.49
N LEU A 524 23.45 -12.11 -4.97
CA LEU A 524 22.51 -12.41 -6.04
C LEU A 524 23.20 -12.38 -7.41
N SER A 525 22.86 -13.35 -8.25
CA SER A 525 23.16 -13.35 -9.67
C SER A 525 22.40 -12.24 -10.40
N ASP A 526 22.95 -11.74 -11.51
CA ASP A 526 22.29 -10.71 -12.32
C ASP A 526 20.94 -11.23 -12.85
N GLY A 527 19.89 -10.42 -12.74
CA GLY A 527 18.52 -10.86 -13.00
C GLY A 527 17.88 -11.71 -11.89
N GLY A 528 18.62 -12.00 -10.80
CA GLY A 528 18.09 -12.64 -9.60
C GLY A 528 17.06 -11.78 -8.86
N TYR A 529 16.30 -12.40 -7.97
CA TYR A 529 15.16 -11.78 -7.31
C TYR A 529 15.42 -11.49 -5.82
N LEU A 530 14.98 -10.34 -5.35
CA LEU A 530 14.95 -9.97 -3.94
C LEU A 530 13.50 -9.86 -3.48
N LEU A 531 13.16 -10.55 -2.40
CA LEU A 531 11.95 -10.31 -1.64
C LEU A 531 12.29 -9.55 -0.36
N TYR A 532 11.57 -8.47 -0.11
CA TYR A 532 11.74 -7.67 1.09
C TYR A 532 10.38 -7.29 1.67
N THR A 533 10.34 -7.16 3.00
CA THR A 533 9.15 -6.68 3.72
C THR A 533 9.37 -5.29 4.29
N ASN A 534 8.27 -4.58 4.51
CA ASN A 534 8.25 -3.31 5.22
C ASN A 534 6.98 -3.20 6.07
N GLN A 535 6.99 -2.28 7.04
CA GLN A 535 5.83 -1.90 7.84
C GLN A 535 5.60 -0.39 7.70
N PRO A 536 4.93 0.08 6.62
CA PRO A 536 4.77 1.51 6.36
C PRO A 536 4.00 2.25 7.44
N TRP A 537 3.06 1.59 8.13
CA TRP A 537 2.23 2.19 9.15
C TRP A 537 1.79 1.17 10.20
N HIS A 538 1.49 1.61 11.43
CA HIS A 538 0.88 0.76 12.45
C HIS A 538 -0.09 1.56 13.35
N PRO A 539 -1.37 1.13 13.52
CA PRO A 539 -2.36 1.88 14.31
C PRO A 539 -2.03 1.91 15.80
N GLU A 540 -1.31 0.90 16.29
CA GLU A 540 -1.00 0.72 17.72
C GLU A 540 0.48 1.02 18.03
N GLN A 541 1.18 1.81 17.20
CA GLN A 541 2.60 2.10 17.36
C GLN A 541 2.94 2.66 18.76
N GLU A 542 2.13 3.60 19.27
CA GLU A 542 2.32 4.15 20.63
C GLU A 542 2.10 3.09 21.71
N PHE A 543 1.06 2.27 21.56
CA PHE A 543 0.75 1.21 22.50
C PHE A 543 1.91 0.20 22.57
N ILE A 544 2.40 -0.26 21.41
CA ILE A 544 3.52 -1.19 21.31
C ILE A 544 4.76 -0.61 21.99
N GLY A 545 5.16 0.60 21.60
CA GLY A 545 6.35 1.25 22.15
C GLY A 545 6.29 1.56 23.64
N LYS A 546 5.10 1.65 24.25
CA LYS A 546 4.94 1.93 25.68
C LYS A 546 4.60 0.70 26.53
N THR A 547 4.30 -0.45 25.92
CA THR A 547 3.81 -1.63 26.66
C THR A 547 4.54 -2.93 26.35
N LEU A 548 5.15 -3.06 25.17
CA LEU A 548 5.81 -4.29 24.73
C LEU A 548 7.32 -4.10 24.68
N ASN A 549 8.06 -5.14 25.07
CA ASN A 549 9.51 -5.16 24.99
C ASN A 549 9.97 -5.88 23.70
N SER A 550 11.07 -5.41 23.13
CA SER A 550 11.78 -6.07 22.04
C SER A 550 12.62 -7.26 22.55
N HIS A 551 13.18 -8.02 21.62
CA HIS A 551 14.16 -9.08 21.86
C HIS A 551 15.43 -8.57 22.56
N GLN A 552 15.68 -7.25 22.53
CA GLN A 552 16.80 -6.61 23.24
C GLN A 552 16.47 -6.28 24.70
N GLY A 553 15.25 -6.57 25.16
CA GLY A 553 14.79 -6.30 26.54
C GLY A 553 14.45 -4.82 26.80
N THR A 554 14.42 -3.99 25.77
CA THR A 554 14.03 -2.57 25.83
C THR A 554 12.63 -2.35 25.25
N ASP A 555 12.05 -1.17 25.50
CA ASP A 555 10.77 -0.77 24.90
C ASP A 555 10.83 -0.90 23.36
N TRP A 556 9.81 -1.52 22.77
CA TRP A 556 9.76 -1.79 21.33
C TRP A 556 9.32 -0.55 20.54
N VAL A 557 10.23 0.40 20.40
CA VAL A 557 9.98 1.66 19.66
C VAL A 557 10.31 1.47 18.18
N MET A 558 9.28 1.33 17.36
CA MET A 558 9.41 1.11 15.92
C MET A 558 9.45 2.43 15.16
N ARG A 559 10.33 2.54 14.16
CA ARG A 559 10.25 3.58 13.12
C ARG A 559 9.65 2.98 11.85
N CYS A 560 8.34 3.12 11.69
CA CYS A 560 7.64 2.77 10.45
C CYS A 560 8.19 3.64 9.30
N ARG A 561 8.94 3.02 8.39
CA ARG A 561 9.46 3.67 7.18
C ARG A 561 8.38 3.67 6.12
N SER A 562 8.17 4.80 5.44
CA SER A 562 7.23 4.83 4.32
C SER A 562 7.63 3.84 3.23
N GLN A 563 6.67 3.41 2.41
CA GLN A 563 6.99 2.53 1.28
C GLN A 563 8.00 3.20 0.31
N ALA A 564 7.87 4.51 0.09
CA ALA A 564 8.80 5.29 -0.72
C ALA A 564 10.24 5.25 -0.17
N GLU A 565 10.40 5.29 1.16
CA GLU A 565 11.71 5.24 1.80
C GLU A 565 12.41 3.90 1.54
N ILE A 566 11.73 2.77 1.78
CA ILE A 566 12.36 1.45 1.56
C ILE A 566 12.61 1.18 0.07
N ASP A 567 11.70 1.62 -0.82
CA ASP A 567 11.87 1.42 -2.26
C ASP A 567 13.07 2.20 -2.80
N GLN A 568 13.37 3.39 -2.27
CA GLN A 568 14.57 4.13 -2.63
C GLN A 568 15.85 3.46 -2.13
N LEU A 569 15.85 2.88 -0.93
CA LEU A 569 17.00 2.12 -0.42
C LEU A 569 17.27 0.87 -1.28
N VAL A 570 16.21 0.17 -1.68
CA VAL A 570 16.27 -0.99 -2.57
C VAL A 570 16.77 -0.58 -3.96
N ALA A 571 16.26 0.53 -4.52
CA ALA A 571 16.73 1.09 -5.79
C ALA A 571 18.20 1.50 -5.74
N GLN A 572 18.63 2.18 -4.68
CA GLN A 572 20.03 2.59 -4.48
C GLN A 572 20.98 1.39 -4.41
N ALA A 573 20.51 0.25 -3.89
CA ALA A 573 21.26 -0.99 -3.84
C ALA A 573 21.33 -1.74 -5.19
N GLY A 574 20.73 -1.22 -6.26
CA GLY A 574 20.80 -1.82 -7.61
C GLY A 574 19.62 -2.73 -7.97
N PHE A 575 18.49 -2.62 -7.27
CA PHE A 575 17.29 -3.41 -7.55
C PHE A 575 16.18 -2.57 -8.18
N LYS A 576 15.31 -3.21 -8.97
CA LYS A 576 14.06 -2.61 -9.45
C LYS A 576 12.88 -3.41 -8.92
N ARG A 577 11.99 -2.76 -8.16
CA ARG A 577 10.73 -3.39 -7.72
C ARG A 577 9.86 -3.68 -8.94
N ILE A 578 9.33 -4.90 -9.02
CA ILE A 578 8.50 -5.39 -10.14
C ILE A 578 7.10 -5.82 -9.70
N ASP A 579 6.89 -6.14 -8.42
CA ASP A 579 5.57 -6.44 -7.88
C ASP A 579 5.52 -6.17 -6.36
N MET A 580 4.32 -6.01 -5.81
CA MET A 580 4.11 -5.75 -4.39
C MET A 580 2.73 -6.24 -3.93
N ARG A 581 2.66 -6.64 -2.66
CA ARG A 581 1.41 -6.85 -1.92
C ARG A 581 1.44 -6.01 -0.65
N ILE A 582 0.28 -5.56 -0.22
CA ILE A 582 0.06 -4.95 1.09
C ILE A 582 -1.19 -5.58 1.70
N ASP A 583 -1.17 -5.79 3.01
CA ASP A 583 -2.34 -6.34 3.69
C ASP A 583 -3.53 -5.37 3.69
N GLU A 584 -4.73 -5.88 3.94
CA GLU A 584 -5.98 -5.12 3.91
C GLU A 584 -6.06 -3.96 4.92
N PHE A 585 -5.20 -3.94 5.96
CA PHE A 585 -5.13 -2.86 6.93
C PHE A 585 -4.08 -1.80 6.58
N GLY A 586 -3.22 -2.06 5.59
CA GLY A 586 -2.12 -1.18 5.20
C GLY A 586 -0.97 -1.15 6.21
N ILE A 587 -0.70 -2.25 6.91
CA ILE A 587 0.30 -2.33 7.97
C ILE A 587 1.64 -2.87 7.46
N PHE A 588 1.62 -3.97 6.70
CA PHE A 588 2.77 -4.69 6.18
C PHE A 588 2.70 -4.82 4.67
N SER A 589 3.82 -4.51 4.03
CA SER A 589 4.04 -4.77 2.62
C SER A 589 5.07 -5.89 2.41
N VAL A 590 4.92 -6.58 1.29
CA VAL A 590 5.91 -7.51 0.75
C VAL A 590 6.13 -7.12 -0.70
N SER A 591 7.38 -6.89 -1.07
CA SER A 591 7.77 -6.48 -2.40
C SER A 591 8.71 -7.48 -3.05
N LEU A 592 8.57 -7.63 -4.37
CA LEU A 592 9.45 -8.41 -5.21
C LEU A 592 10.22 -7.44 -6.10
N ALA A 593 11.55 -7.54 -6.07
CA ALA A 593 12.45 -6.76 -6.92
C ALA A 593 13.39 -7.67 -7.71
N VAL A 594 13.86 -7.18 -8.84
CA VAL A 594 14.88 -7.83 -9.67
C VAL A 594 16.19 -7.08 -9.55
N LYS A 595 17.30 -7.80 -9.44
CA LYS A 595 18.64 -7.24 -9.51
C LYS A 595 18.92 -6.74 -10.93
N LEU A 596 19.26 -5.47 -11.06
CA LEU A 596 19.67 -4.91 -12.35
C LEU A 596 21.08 -5.41 -12.72
N PRO A 597 21.38 -5.64 -14.01
CA PRO A 597 22.73 -6.00 -14.42
C PRO A 597 23.73 -4.92 -13.98
N THR A 598 24.87 -5.34 -13.44
CA THR A 598 25.98 -4.41 -13.20
C THR A 598 26.39 -3.78 -14.54
N GLN A 599 26.26 -2.46 -14.70
CA GLN A 599 26.74 -1.79 -15.91
C GLN A 599 28.26 -2.06 -16.05
N PRO A 600 28.72 -2.54 -17.22
CA PRO A 600 30.11 -2.96 -17.42
C PRO A 600 31.14 -1.83 -17.32
#